data_AF-E1X5X7-F1
#
_entry.id   AF-E1X5X7-F1
#
_cell.length_a   1.000
_cell.length_b   1.000
_cell.length_c   1.000
_cell.angle_alpha   90.00
_cell.angle_beta   90.00
_cell.angle_gamma   90.00
#
_symmetry.space_group_name_H-M   'P 1'
#
loop_
_entity.id
_entity.type
_entity.pdbx_description
1 polymer ?
#
loop_
_entity_poly.entity_id
_entity_poly.type
_entity_poly.pdbx_seq_one_letter_code
_entity_poly.pdbx_strand_id
1 'polypeptide(L)'
;MSNFEVWAHVQQQQMRFFYSLTALSFTILGLSVQFSPKYGNVCPYLLVISWFVLLKSGLVGGWRLLMIPNLHRLDMESQDSRKFIKDVEKAESWPGPVIGTPPSRESVQQAKDNIEKADSYKEKQEKKVSWTYYIQVYGFVLGVFLNLIFVTVNYLD
;
A
#
# COMPACT_ATOMS: atom_id res chain seq x y z
N MET A 1 17.53 13.30 8.39
CA MET A 1 17.28 11.85 8.48
C MET A 1 18.57 11.15 8.06
N SER A 2 19.14 10.30 8.91
CA SER A 2 20.43 9.65 8.60
C SER A 2 20.23 8.50 7.60
N ASN A 3 21.23 8.19 6.78
CA ASN A 3 21.16 7.05 5.85
C ASN A 3 20.83 5.71 6.54
N PHE A 4 21.13 5.60 7.83
CA PHE A 4 20.84 4.44 8.66
C PHE A 4 19.33 4.28 8.96
N GLU A 5 18.63 5.39 9.23
CA GLU A 5 17.18 5.37 9.48
C GLU A 5 16.41 4.96 8.22
N VAL A 6 16.86 5.40 7.05
CA VAL A 6 16.27 5.02 5.76
C VAL A 6 16.43 3.52 5.52
N TRP A 7 17.63 2.96 5.78
CA TRP A 7 17.89 1.54 5.64
C TRP A 7 17.06 0.67 6.59
N ALA A 8 16.95 1.07 7.86
CA ALA A 8 16.13 0.40 8.85
C ALA A 8 14.64 0.39 8.46
N HIS A 9 14.14 1.50 7.92
CA HIS A 9 12.76 1.60 7.47
C HIS A 9 12.44 0.68 6.28
N VAL A 10 13.36 0.60 5.31
CA VAL A 10 13.23 -0.28 4.14
C VAL A 10 13.26 -1.75 4.57
N GLN A 11 14.18 -2.14 5.47
CA GLN A 11 14.23 -3.49 6.01
C GLN A 11 12.95 -3.88 6.77
N GLN A 12 12.42 -2.97 7.59
CA GLN A 12 11.19 -3.24 8.34
C GLN A 12 9.99 -3.45 7.42
N GLN A 13 9.93 -2.75 6.27
CA GLN A 13 8.87 -2.92 5.28
C GLN A 13 9.00 -4.23 4.51
N GLN A 14 10.22 -4.61 4.12
CA GLN A 14 10.48 -5.92 3.54
C GLN A 14 10.07 -7.04 4.49
N MET A 15 10.41 -6.95 5.78
CA MET A 15 10.00 -7.92 6.79
C MET A 15 8.48 -8.03 6.90
N ARG A 16 7.74 -6.91 6.94
CA ARG A 16 6.26 -6.94 6.98
C ARG A 16 5.65 -7.59 5.74
N PHE A 17 6.23 -7.36 4.56
CA PHE A 17 5.83 -8.02 3.33
C PHE A 17 6.08 -9.53 3.40
N PHE A 18 7.29 -9.95 3.81
CA PHE A 18 7.63 -11.37 3.98
C PHE A 18 6.71 -12.05 4.98
N TYR A 19 6.46 -11.46 6.15
CA TYR A 19 5.50 -12.01 7.12
C TYR A 19 4.09 -12.16 6.55
N SER A 20 3.61 -11.14 5.81
CA SER A 20 2.27 -11.18 5.20
C SER A 20 2.18 -12.26 4.11
N LEU A 21 3.21 -12.40 3.29
CA LEU A 21 3.31 -13.43 2.25
C LEU A 21 3.36 -14.83 2.89
N THR A 22 4.18 -15.01 3.91
CA THR A 22 4.31 -16.27 4.64
C THR A 22 2.99 -16.65 5.30
N ALA A 23 2.31 -15.73 5.98
CA ALA A 23 1.00 -15.97 6.58
C ALA A 23 -0.05 -16.36 5.52
N LEU A 24 -0.04 -15.71 4.34
CA LEU A 24 -0.91 -16.05 3.23
C LEU A 24 -0.63 -17.48 2.71
N SER A 25 0.64 -17.82 2.50
CA SER A 25 1.06 -19.16 2.07
C SER A 25 0.64 -20.23 3.08
N PHE A 26 0.81 -19.99 4.38
CA PHE A 26 0.35 -20.91 5.43
C PHE A 26 -1.18 -21.01 5.48
N THR A 27 -1.90 -19.93 5.21
CA THR A 27 -3.37 -19.96 5.13
C THR A 27 -3.83 -20.81 3.95
N ILE A 28 -3.20 -20.64 2.77
CA ILE A 28 -3.51 -21.45 1.58
C ILE A 28 -3.14 -22.91 1.81
N LEU A 29 -1.96 -23.20 2.37
CA LEU A 29 -1.52 -24.56 2.72
C LEU A 29 -2.42 -25.19 3.80
N GLY A 30 -2.83 -24.43 4.81
CA GLY A 30 -3.75 -24.88 5.85
C GLY A 30 -5.13 -25.23 5.29
N LEU A 31 -5.64 -24.40 4.38
CA LEU A 31 -6.85 -24.71 3.61
C LEU A 31 -6.61 -25.96 2.74
N SER A 32 -5.44 -26.11 2.10
CA SER A 32 -5.09 -27.29 1.27
C SER A 32 -5.14 -28.61 2.03
N VAL A 33 -4.65 -28.63 3.27
CA VAL A 33 -4.56 -29.86 4.09
C VAL A 33 -5.95 -30.32 4.57
N GLN A 34 -6.94 -29.42 4.64
CA GLN A 34 -8.31 -29.78 5.05
C GLN A 34 -9.08 -30.62 4.01
N PHE A 35 -8.53 -30.80 2.80
CA PHE A 35 -9.21 -31.49 1.70
C PHE A 35 -8.65 -32.91 1.45
N SER A 36 -9.03 -33.84 2.33
CA SER A 36 -8.88 -35.30 2.17
C SER A 36 -9.90 -35.85 1.15
N PRO A 37 -9.74 -37.03 0.50
CA PRO A 37 -10.59 -37.50 -0.61
C PRO A 37 -12.06 -37.80 -0.29
N LYS A 38 -12.56 -37.40 0.90
CA LYS A 38 -13.94 -37.62 1.36
C LYS A 38 -14.97 -36.69 0.74
N TYR A 39 -14.56 -35.62 0.06
CA TYR A 39 -15.47 -34.63 -0.53
C TYR A 39 -16.07 -35.22 -1.83
N GLY A 40 -17.38 -35.50 -1.83
CA GLY A 40 -18.13 -36.11 -2.93
C GLY A 40 -18.26 -35.22 -4.17
N ASN A 41 -19.21 -35.53 -5.06
CA ASN A 41 -19.45 -34.92 -6.39
C ASN A 41 -19.66 -33.38 -6.43
N VAL A 42 -19.47 -32.66 -5.33
CA VAL A 42 -19.60 -31.21 -5.26
C VAL A 42 -18.43 -30.55 -5.99
N CYS A 43 -18.78 -29.71 -6.96
CA CYS A 43 -17.93 -29.08 -7.96
C CYS A 43 -16.54 -28.63 -7.44
N PRO A 44 -15.44 -29.35 -7.76
CA PRO A 44 -14.06 -28.95 -7.38
C PRO A 44 -13.67 -27.57 -7.93
N TYR A 45 -14.40 -27.09 -8.94
CA TYR A 45 -14.23 -25.75 -9.52
C TYR A 45 -14.50 -24.62 -8.52
N LEU A 46 -15.46 -24.74 -7.60
CA LEU A 46 -15.75 -23.69 -6.61
C LEU A 46 -14.58 -23.50 -5.63
N LEU A 47 -13.95 -24.61 -5.24
CA LEU A 47 -12.77 -24.59 -4.38
C LEU A 47 -11.58 -23.93 -5.08
N VAL A 48 -11.32 -24.31 -6.32
CA VAL A 48 -10.24 -23.72 -7.14
C VAL A 48 -10.47 -22.22 -7.32
N ILE A 49 -11.69 -21.79 -7.63
CA ILE A 49 -12.05 -20.37 -7.76
C ILE A 49 -11.85 -19.63 -6.43
N SER A 50 -12.31 -20.19 -5.30
CA SER A 50 -12.10 -19.63 -3.97
C SER A 50 -10.61 -19.38 -3.70
N TRP A 51 -9.75 -20.35 -4.02
CA TRP A 51 -8.30 -20.21 -3.86
C TRP A 51 -7.71 -19.13 -4.75
N PHE A 52 -8.09 -19.08 -6.02
CA PHE A 52 -7.61 -18.04 -6.91
C PHE A 52 -7.99 -16.65 -6.41
N VAL A 53 -9.22 -16.49 -5.90
CA VAL A 53 -9.70 -15.24 -5.32
C VAL A 53 -8.93 -14.87 -4.05
N LEU A 54 -8.68 -15.82 -3.14
CA LEU A 54 -7.88 -15.61 -1.93
C LEU A 54 -6.43 -15.27 -2.23
N LEU A 55 -5.81 -15.98 -3.19
CA LEU A 55 -4.45 -15.71 -3.64
C LEU A 55 -4.34 -14.31 -4.24
N LYS A 56 -5.27 -13.94 -5.14
CA LYS A 56 -5.31 -12.59 -5.73
C LYS A 56 -5.49 -11.52 -4.66
N SER A 57 -6.39 -11.72 -3.69
CA SER A 57 -6.57 -10.80 -2.57
C SER A 57 -5.28 -10.61 -1.76
N GLY A 58 -4.60 -11.72 -1.45
CA GLY A 58 -3.32 -11.69 -0.74
C GLY A 58 -2.21 -10.98 -1.49
N LEU A 59 -2.07 -11.24 -2.80
CA LEU A 59 -1.11 -10.55 -3.66
C LEU A 59 -1.38 -9.05 -3.73
N VAL A 60 -2.65 -8.65 -3.87
CA VAL A 60 -3.05 -7.23 -3.86
C VAL A 60 -2.76 -6.58 -2.51
N GLY A 61 -3.01 -7.28 -1.40
CA GLY A 61 -2.64 -6.81 -0.07
C GLY A 61 -1.13 -6.63 0.12
N GLY A 62 -0.33 -7.57 -0.38
CA GLY A 62 1.13 -7.47 -0.40
C GLY A 62 1.62 -6.29 -1.25
N TRP A 63 1.04 -6.11 -2.43
CA TRP A 63 1.33 -4.97 -3.31
C TRP A 63 1.00 -3.63 -2.64
N ARG A 64 -0.12 -3.54 -1.92
CA ARG A 64 -0.53 -2.34 -1.16
C ARG A 64 0.49 -1.99 -0.08
N LEU A 65 1.04 -2.98 0.63
CA LEU A 65 2.06 -2.78 1.65
C LEU A 65 3.35 -2.16 1.11
N LEU A 66 3.67 -2.40 -0.17
CA LEU A 66 4.82 -1.78 -0.85
C LEU A 66 4.53 -0.32 -1.28
N MET A 67 3.26 0.04 -1.50
CA MET A 67 2.88 1.38 -1.96
C MET A 67 2.77 2.43 -0.84
N ILE A 68 2.29 2.03 0.35
CA ILE A 68 2.12 2.93 1.51
C ILE A 68 3.41 3.70 1.88
N PRO A 69 4.60 3.07 1.91
CA PRO A 69 5.87 3.75 2.16
C PRO A 69 6.21 4.84 1.16
N ASN A 70 6.00 4.55 -0.13
CA ASN A 70 6.30 5.50 -1.21
C ASN A 70 5.42 6.75 -1.10
N LEU A 71 4.17 6.57 -0.70
CA LEU A 71 3.26 7.69 -0.39
C LEU A 71 3.79 8.55 0.77
N HIS A 72 4.26 7.93 1.86
CA HIS A 72 4.83 8.69 2.97
C HIS A 72 6.11 9.45 2.59
N ARG A 73 6.98 8.85 1.77
CA ARG A 73 8.19 9.54 1.29
C ARG A 73 7.85 10.78 0.47
N LEU A 74 6.90 10.66 -0.45
CA LEU A 74 6.39 11.78 -1.25
C LEU A 74 5.75 12.87 -0.38
N ASP A 75 5.04 12.49 0.68
CA ASP A 75 4.44 13.45 1.61
C ASP A 75 5.50 14.24 2.38
N MET A 76 6.56 13.58 2.86
CA MET A 76 7.68 14.25 3.52
C MET A 76 8.40 15.23 2.59
N GLU A 77 8.67 14.83 1.34
CA GLU A 77 9.32 15.70 0.34
C GLU A 77 8.46 16.91 -0.05
N SER A 78 7.14 16.72 -0.17
CA SER A 78 6.18 17.81 -0.39
C SER A 78 6.11 18.74 0.83
N GLN A 79 6.10 18.20 2.05
CA GLN A 79 6.10 19.01 3.27
C GLN A 79 7.37 19.86 3.42
N ASP A 80 8.55 19.32 3.12
CA ASP A 80 9.80 20.07 3.18
C ASP A 80 9.83 21.19 2.13
N SER A 81 9.34 20.92 0.92
CA SER A 81 9.18 21.94 -0.13
C SER A 81 8.19 23.04 0.28
N ARG A 82 7.09 22.69 0.95
CA ARG A 82 6.11 23.66 1.47
C ARG A 82 6.68 24.51 2.61
N LYS A 83 7.50 23.93 3.49
CA LYS A 83 8.21 24.67 4.55
C LYS A 83 9.17 25.68 3.93
N PHE A 84 9.95 25.26 2.94
CA PHE A 84 10.87 26.16 2.21
C PHE A 84 10.13 27.37 1.63
N ILE A 85 9.01 27.17 0.92
CA ILE A 85 8.22 28.29 0.38
C ILE A 85 7.70 29.21 1.49
N LYS A 86 7.16 28.64 2.59
CA LYS A 86 6.70 29.44 3.74
C LYS A 86 7.81 30.26 4.38
N ASP A 87 9.01 29.71 4.45
CA ASP A 87 10.16 30.41 5.05
C ASP A 87 10.64 31.54 4.14
N VAL A 88 10.60 31.36 2.81
CA VAL A 88 10.87 32.43 1.84
C VAL A 88 9.82 33.54 1.90
N GLU A 89 8.53 33.21 1.92
CA GLU A 89 7.46 34.21 2.04
C GLU A 89 7.52 35.00 3.37
N LYS A 90 7.91 34.33 4.46
CA LYS A 90 8.16 34.99 5.77
C LYS A 90 9.39 35.91 5.72
N ALA A 91 10.44 35.51 5.03
CA ALA A 91 11.64 36.33 4.87
C ALA A 91 11.38 37.57 4.01
N GLU A 92 10.56 37.46 2.96
CA GLU A 92 10.16 38.60 2.11
C GLU A 92 9.26 39.61 2.84
N SER A 93 8.44 39.14 3.80
CA SER A 93 7.54 40.00 4.59
C SER A 93 8.20 40.58 5.85
N TRP A 94 9.45 40.22 6.16
CA TRP A 94 10.15 40.68 7.34
C TRP A 94 10.75 42.09 7.14
N PRO A 95 10.48 43.06 8.04
CA PRO A 95 10.95 44.45 7.89
C PRO A 95 12.44 44.66 8.25
N GLY A 96 13.18 43.61 8.59
CA GLY A 96 14.60 43.66 8.96
C GLY A 96 15.56 43.36 7.81
N PRO A 97 16.87 43.64 7.96
CA PRO A 97 17.86 43.34 6.93
C PRO A 97 17.92 41.84 6.66
N VAL A 98 17.74 41.46 5.39
CA VAL A 98 17.86 40.07 4.93
C VAL A 98 19.34 39.67 5.00
N ILE A 99 19.68 38.74 5.89
CA ILE A 99 21.03 38.19 6.02
C ILE A 99 21.15 37.01 5.03
N GLY A 100 21.82 37.23 3.90
CA GLY A 100 22.09 36.20 2.89
C GLY A 100 21.57 36.56 1.50
N THR A 101 21.88 35.71 0.52
CA THR A 101 21.41 35.88 -0.87
C THR A 101 19.96 35.41 -0.96
N PRO A 102 18.99 36.26 -1.37
CA PRO A 102 17.62 35.82 -1.53
C PRO A 102 17.54 34.72 -2.60
N PRO A 103 16.72 33.68 -2.38
CA PRO A 103 16.52 32.64 -3.38
C PRO A 103 15.94 33.26 -4.66
N SER A 104 16.36 32.74 -5.83
CA SER A 104 15.86 33.26 -7.10
C SER A 104 14.35 32.98 -7.22
N ARG A 105 13.59 33.89 -7.86
CA ARG A 105 12.18 33.65 -8.18
C ARG A 105 11.97 32.34 -8.95
N GLU A 106 12.95 31.96 -9.76
CA GLU A 106 12.99 30.70 -10.50
C GLU A 106 13.04 29.48 -9.56
N SER A 107 13.84 29.52 -8.49
CA SER A 107 13.88 28.44 -7.48
C SER A 107 12.58 28.29 -6.69
N VAL A 108 11.89 29.41 -6.42
CA VAL A 108 10.56 29.41 -5.76
C VAL A 108 9.49 28.84 -6.69
N GLN A 109 9.52 29.21 -7.97
CA GLN A 109 8.58 28.67 -8.96
C GLN A 109 8.82 27.17 -9.19
N GLN A 110 10.08 26.74 -9.28
CA GLN A 110 10.44 25.33 -9.40
C GLN A 110 9.96 24.51 -8.19
N ALA A 111 10.04 25.06 -6.98
CA ALA A 111 9.49 24.42 -5.78
C ALA A 111 7.96 24.29 -5.84
N LYS A 112 7.24 25.31 -6.34
CA LYS A 112 5.78 25.27 -6.55
C LYS A 112 5.38 24.21 -7.57
N ASP A 113 6.04 24.18 -8.71
CA ASP A 113 5.79 23.20 -9.77
C ASP A 113 6.08 21.76 -9.29
N ASN A 114 7.12 21.57 -8.47
CA ASN A 114 7.44 20.27 -7.87
C ASN A 114 6.39 19.82 -6.87
N ILE A 115 5.83 20.74 -6.06
CA ILE A 115 4.74 20.43 -5.13
C ILE A 115 3.48 20.04 -5.90
N GLU A 116 3.12 20.76 -6.96
CA GLU A 116 1.94 20.44 -7.78
C GLU A 116 2.07 19.06 -8.46
N LYS A 117 3.26 18.75 -9.00
CA LYS A 117 3.55 17.43 -9.55
C LYS A 117 3.50 16.34 -8.48
N ALA A 118 4.06 16.60 -7.29
CA ALA A 118 4.04 15.64 -6.18
C ALA A 118 2.61 15.38 -5.69
N ASP A 119 1.79 16.41 -5.53
CA ASP A 119 0.40 16.31 -5.11
C ASP A 119 -0.45 15.54 -6.13
N SER A 120 -0.31 15.84 -7.43
CA SER A 120 -1.04 15.12 -8.48
C SER A 120 -0.64 13.64 -8.59
N TYR A 121 0.65 13.33 -8.35
CA TYR A 121 1.12 11.95 -8.31
C TYR A 121 0.63 11.22 -7.04
N LYS A 122 0.62 11.92 -5.91
CA LYS A 122 0.10 11.43 -4.64
C LYS A 122 -1.38 11.10 -4.75
N GLU A 123 -2.21 11.99 -5.29
CA GLU A 123 -3.65 11.74 -5.45
C GLU A 123 -3.92 10.48 -6.30
N LYS A 124 -3.16 10.29 -7.38
CA LYS A 124 -3.24 9.08 -8.22
C LYS A 124 -2.84 7.82 -7.46
N GLN A 125 -1.78 7.89 -6.65
CA GLN A 125 -1.32 6.77 -5.83
C GLN A 125 -2.30 6.45 -4.70
N GLU A 126 -2.87 7.45 -4.02
CA GLU A 126 -3.89 7.29 -2.99
C GLU A 126 -5.16 6.62 -3.55
N LYS A 127 -5.62 7.05 -4.72
CA LYS A 127 -6.74 6.40 -5.43
C LYS A 127 -6.44 4.92 -5.71
N LYS A 128 -5.22 4.59 -6.17
CA LYS A 128 -4.81 3.20 -6.39
C LYS A 128 -4.74 2.39 -5.09
N VAL A 129 -4.23 2.96 -4.01
CA VAL A 129 -4.17 2.30 -2.69
C VAL A 129 -5.58 2.06 -2.12
N SER A 130 -6.48 3.02 -2.28
CA SER A 130 -7.89 2.86 -1.88
C SER A 130 -8.59 1.76 -2.70
N TRP A 131 -8.41 1.77 -4.02
CA TRP A 131 -9.00 0.75 -4.89
C TRP A 131 -8.47 -0.66 -4.58
N THR A 132 -7.16 -0.79 -4.39
CA THR A 132 -6.54 -2.07 -4.03
C THR A 132 -6.97 -2.56 -2.64
N TYR A 133 -7.24 -1.66 -1.69
CA TYR A 133 -7.86 -2.02 -0.41
C TYR A 133 -9.22 -2.71 -0.61
N TYR A 134 -10.10 -2.15 -1.44
CA TYR A 134 -11.41 -2.76 -1.70
C TYR A 134 -11.28 -4.12 -2.38
N ILE A 135 -10.40 -4.26 -3.38
CA ILE A 135 -10.15 -5.56 -4.03
C ILE A 135 -9.66 -6.58 -2.99
N GLN A 136 -8.74 -6.19 -2.11
CA GLN A 136 -8.24 -7.07 -1.07
C GLN A 136 -9.38 -7.50 -0.12
N VAL A 137 -10.12 -6.54 0.46
CA VAL A 137 -11.16 -6.85 1.45
C VAL A 137 -12.29 -7.68 0.83
N TYR A 138 -12.87 -7.23 -0.28
CA TYR A 138 -13.96 -7.95 -0.92
C TYR A 138 -13.51 -9.27 -1.54
N GLY A 139 -12.30 -9.33 -2.11
CA GLY A 139 -11.72 -10.58 -2.58
C GLY A 139 -11.50 -11.57 -1.44
N PHE A 140 -11.02 -11.11 -0.28
CA PHE A 140 -10.84 -11.98 0.88
C PHE A 140 -12.19 -12.53 1.37
N VAL A 141 -13.17 -11.64 1.59
CA VAL A 141 -14.51 -12.02 2.05
C VAL A 141 -15.18 -12.99 1.08
N LEU A 142 -15.15 -12.70 -0.23
CA LEU A 142 -15.72 -13.57 -1.26
C LEU A 142 -15.02 -14.94 -1.29
N GLY A 143 -13.69 -14.95 -1.21
CA GLY A 143 -12.90 -16.18 -1.20
C GLY A 143 -13.22 -17.07 0.01
N VAL A 144 -13.31 -16.50 1.21
CA VAL A 144 -13.70 -17.20 2.44
C VAL A 144 -15.15 -17.69 2.34
N PHE A 145 -16.07 -16.85 1.86
CA PHE A 145 -17.48 -17.21 1.71
C PHE A 145 -17.69 -18.40 0.76
N LEU A 146 -17.00 -18.41 -0.38
CA LEU A 146 -17.02 -19.54 -1.31
C LEU A 146 -16.45 -20.81 -0.66
N ASN A 147 -15.40 -20.67 0.15
CA ASN A 147 -14.82 -21.80 0.88
C ASN A 147 -15.81 -22.37 1.91
N LEU A 148 -16.49 -21.50 2.67
CA LEU A 148 -17.50 -21.90 3.64
C LEU A 148 -18.71 -22.58 2.99
N ILE A 149 -19.19 -22.10 1.84
CA ILE A 149 -20.25 -22.78 1.09
C ILE A 149 -19.80 -24.18 0.69
N PHE A 150 -18.59 -24.30 0.13
CA PHE A 150 -18.05 -25.60 -0.27
C PHE A 150 -17.97 -26.56 0.93
N VAL A 151 -17.45 -26.10 2.07
CA VAL A 151 -17.40 -26.90 3.30
C VAL A 151 -18.80 -27.29 3.76
N THR A 152 -19.73 -26.34 3.84
CA THR A 152 -21.09 -26.58 4.35
C THR A 152 -21.84 -27.60 3.49
N VAL A 153 -21.78 -27.47 2.17
CA VAL A 153 -22.45 -28.40 1.24
C VAL A 153 -21.90 -29.82 1.41
N ASN A 154 -20.57 -29.97 1.51
CA ASN A 154 -19.98 -31.30 1.65
C ASN A 154 -20.09 -31.93 3.04
N TYR A 155 -20.41 -31.16 4.09
CA TYR A 155 -20.65 -31.70 5.44
C TYR A 155 -22.13 -32.06 5.67
N LEU A 156 -23.04 -31.62 4.79
CA LEU A 156 -24.47 -31.91 4.85
C LEU A 156 -24.86 -33.16 4.04
N ASP A 157 -24.01 -33.61 3.12
CA ASP A 157 -24.11 -34.87 2.37
C ASP A 157 -23.35 -36.01 3.08
#